data_AF-A0A1X0SYD6-F1
#
_entry.id   AF-A0A1X0SYD6-F1
#
_cell.length_a   1.000
_cell.length_b   1.000
_cell.length_c   1.000
_cell.angle_alpha   90.00
_cell.angle_beta   90.00
_cell.angle_gamma   90.00
#
_symmetry.space_group_name_H-M   'P 1'
#
loop_
_entity.id
_entity.type
_entity.pdbx_description
1 polymer ?
#
loop_
_entity_poly.entity_id
_entity_poly.type
_entity_poly.pdbx_seq_one_letter_code
_entity_poly.pdbx_strand_id
1 'polypeptide(L)' 'MSASDKHNRLAHDFVQRAGRETRSSSELLVVVESMILAAYLLLTRLYDLRPDVADGLVEAARQRAFERFVEKDAQR' A
#
# COMPACT_ATOMS: atom_id res chain seq x y z
N MET A 1 -14.01 9.00 13.44
CA MET A 1 -13.61 8.04 12.39
C MET A 1 -12.52 7.15 12.97
N SER A 2 -12.69 5.83 12.99
CA SER A 2 -11.65 4.95 13.53
C SER A 2 -10.44 4.89 12.58
N ALA A 3 -9.27 4.47 13.09
CA ALA A 3 -8.09 4.25 12.25
C ALA A 3 -8.37 3.21 11.15
N SER A 4 -9.19 2.21 11.44
CA SER A 4 -9.64 1.20 10.49
C SER A 4 -10.51 1.81 9.38
N ASP A 5 -11.45 2.68 9.73
CA ASP A 5 -12.32 3.36 8.76
C ASP A 5 -11.53 4.27 7.82
N LYS A 6 -10.58 5.03 8.39
CA LYS A 6 -9.68 5.90 7.61
C LYS A 6 -8.86 5.08 6.60
N HIS A 7 -8.28 3.97 7.06
CA HIS A 7 -7.50 3.08 6.21
C HIS A 7 -8.36 2.49 5.09
N ASN A 8 -9.55 1.98 5.41
CA ASN A 8 -10.47 1.40 4.42
C ASN A 8 -10.90 2.42 3.37
N ARG A 9 -11.20 3.65 3.78
CA ARG A 9 -11.53 4.75 2.86
C ARG A 9 -10.36 5.06 1.93
N LEU A 10 -9.16 5.24 2.47
CA LEU A 10 -7.97 5.55 1.66
C LEU A 10 -7.66 4.42 0.67
N ALA A 11 -7.78 3.16 1.09
CA ALA A 11 -7.60 2.01 0.21
C ALA A 11 -8.64 1.99 -0.91
N HIS A 12 -9.91 2.28 -0.62
CA HIS A 12 -10.96 2.34 -1.62
C HIS A 12 -10.75 3.49 -2.62
N ASP A 13 -10.44 4.69 -2.13
CA ASP A 13 -10.15 5.87 -2.97
C ASP A 13 -8.96 5.60 -3.89
N PHE A 14 -7.94 4.90 -3.39
CA PHE A 14 -6.80 4.47 -4.17
C PHE A 14 -7.19 3.49 -5.28
N VAL A 15 -7.92 2.41 -4.95
CA VAL A 15 -8.36 1.40 -5.93
C VAL A 15 -9.21 2.03 -7.03
N GLN A 16 -10.11 2.96 -6.67
CA GLN A 16 -10.93 3.69 -7.64
C GLN A 16 -10.09 4.54 -8.59
N ARG A 17 -9.04 5.20 -8.11
CA ARG A 17 -8.15 6.02 -8.95
C ARG A 17 -7.25 5.14 -9.82
N ALA A 18 -6.53 4.20 -9.22
CA ALA A 18 -5.64 3.28 -9.93
C ALA A 18 -6.40 2.47 -10.98
N GLY A 19 -7.55 1.89 -10.62
CA GLY A 19 -8.36 1.06 -11.53
C GLY A 19 -9.01 1.82 -12.68
N ARG A 20 -9.14 3.14 -12.61
CA ARG A 20 -9.60 3.98 -13.74
C ARG A 20 -8.50 4.23 -14.76
N GLU A 21 -7.25 4.29 -14.31
CA GLU A 21 -6.11 4.68 -15.13
C GLU A 21 -5.36 3.46 -15.71
N THR A 22 -5.52 2.28 -15.12
CA THR A 22 -4.89 1.03 -15.59
C THR A 22 -5.83 0.18 -16.43
N ARG A 23 -5.35 -0.33 -17.57
CA ARG A 23 -6.09 -1.17 -18.53
C ARG A 23 -5.56 -2.61 -18.62
N SER A 24 -4.41 -2.89 -18.01
CA SER A 24 -3.79 -4.22 -18.00
C SER A 24 -3.15 -4.53 -16.65
N SER A 25 -2.91 -5.82 -16.41
CA SER A 25 -2.19 -6.28 -15.21
C SER A 25 -0.76 -5.71 -15.15
N SER A 26 -0.10 -5.55 -16.29
CA SER A 26 1.24 -4.94 -16.37
C SER A 26 1.23 -3.47 -15.95
N GLU A 27 0.23 -2.69 -16.39
CA GLU A 27 0.08 -1.29 -15.95
C GLU A 27 -0.23 -1.20 -14.45
N LEU A 28 -1.00 -2.14 -13.92
CA LEU A 28 -1.27 -2.22 -12.48
C LEU A 28 0.00 -2.52 -11.67
N LEU A 29 0.90 -3.36 -12.19
CA LEU A 29 2.19 -3.61 -11.53
C LEU A 29 3.05 -2.36 -11.43
N VAL A 30 3.06 -1.50 -12.45
CA VAL A 30 3.78 -0.21 -12.40
C VAL A 30 3.20 0.70 -11.31
N VAL A 31 1.88 0.69 -11.13
CA VAL A 31 1.23 1.43 -10.04
C VAL A 31 1.67 0.88 -8.67
N VAL A 32 1.69 -0.45 -8.51
CA VAL A 32 2.15 -1.08 -7.26
C VAL A 32 3.60 -0.75 -6.96
N GLU A 33 4.49 -0.84 -7.95
CA GLU A 33 5.90 -0.47 -7.82
C GLU A 33 6.04 1.01 -7.41
N SER A 34 5.26 1.90 -8.03
CA SER A 34 5.25 3.32 -7.71
C SER A 34 4.83 3.61 -6.26
N MET A 35 3.87 2.85 -5.72
CA MET A 35 3.47 2.96 -4.31
C MET A 35 4.59 2.52 -3.36
N ILE A 36 5.25 1.41 -3.68
CA ILE A 36 6.35 0.86 -2.89
C ILE A 36 7.50 1.86 -2.89
N LEU A 37 7.88 2.39 -4.06
CA LEU A 37 8.88 3.43 -4.19
C LEU A 37 8.51 4.69 -3.40
N ALA A 38 7.26 5.14 -3.46
CA ALA A 38 6.78 6.29 -2.69
C ALA A 38 6.87 6.04 -1.18
N ALA A 39 6.57 4.83 -0.70
CA ALA A 39 6.73 4.47 0.71
C ALA A 39 8.20 4.58 1.16
N TYR A 40 9.14 4.07 0.36
CA TYR A 40 10.57 4.24 0.64
C TYR A 40 10.98 5.71 0.66
N LEU A 41 10.56 6.50 -0.32
CA LEU A 41 10.89 7.93 -0.37
C LEU A 41 10.33 8.68 0.84
N LEU A 42 9.12 8.36 1.31
CA LEU A 42 8.54 8.97 2.50
C LEU A 42 9.31 8.57 3.77
N LEU A 43 9.62 7.29 3.94
CA LEU A 43 10.35 6.78 5.10
C LEU A 43 11.77 7.36 5.18
N THR A 44 12.46 7.41 4.04
CA THR A 44 13.83 7.94 3.95
C THR A 44 13.85 9.46 4.05
N ARG A 45 12.95 10.20 3.39
CA ARG A 45 12.98 11.68 3.39
C ARG A 45 12.36 12.34 4.61
N LEU A 46 11.26 11.79 5.16
CA LEU A 46 10.57 12.41 6.29
C LEU A 46 11.17 11.99 7.64
N TYR A 47 11.75 10.80 7.71
CA TYR A 47 12.23 10.22 8.97
C TYR A 47 13.73 9.89 8.96
N ASP A 48 14.46 10.27 7.89
CA ASP A 48 15.90 10.05 7.72
C ASP A 48 16.34 8.59 7.95
N LEU A 49 15.46 7.66 7.58
CA LEU A 49 15.72 6.23 7.76
C LEU A 49 16.70 5.73 6.72
N ARG A 50 17.64 4.87 7.14
CA ARG A 50 18.50 4.13 6.22
C ARG A 50 17.65 3.15 5.38
N PRO A 51 18.05 2.85 4.13
CA PRO A 51 17.27 1.98 3.25
C PRO A 51 16.93 0.60 3.84
N ASP A 52 17.87 -0.03 4.56
CA ASP A 52 17.68 -1.33 5.20
C ASP A 52 16.60 -1.31 6.29
N VAL A 53 16.53 -0.22 7.05
CA VAL A 53 15.49 -0.03 8.08
C VAL A 53 14.13 0.26 7.44
N ALA A 54 14.12 1.09 6.39
CA ALA A 54 12.89 1.39 5.64
C ALA A 54 12.32 0.12 4.98
N ASP A 55 13.17 -0.77 4.47
CA ASP A 55 12.79 -2.08 3.91
C ASP A 55 12.07 -2.97 4.90
N GLY A 56 12.62 -3.13 6.11
CA GLY A 56 11.94 -3.88 7.17
C GLY A 56 10.55 -3.32 7.52
N LEU A 57 10.39 -1.99 7.50
CA LEU A 57 9.08 -1.35 7.75
C LEU A 57 8.08 -1.54 6.61
N VAL A 58 8.54 -1.48 5.35
CA VAL A 58 7.71 -1.72 4.17
C VAL A 58 7.25 -3.18 4.13
N GLU A 59 8.14 -4.15 4.40
CA GLU A 59 7.77 -5.57 4.48
C GLU A 59 6.75 -5.83 5.60
N ALA A 60 6.94 -5.24 6.78
CA ALA A 60 5.97 -5.35 7.86
C ALA A 60 4.59 -4.76 7.48
N ALA A 61 4.58 -3.62 6.76
CA ALA A 61 3.35 -3.03 6.26
C ALA A 61 2.67 -3.91 5.19
N ARG A 62 3.44 -4.51 4.27
CA ARG A 62 2.96 -5.45 3.26
C ARG A 62 2.31 -6.66 3.89
N GLN A 63 2.97 -7.28 4.88
CA GLN A 63 2.45 -8.43 5.61
C GLN A 63 1.10 -8.12 6.29
N ARG A 64 1.01 -6.99 7.00
CA ARG A 64 -0.25 -6.53 7.63
C ARG A 64 -1.36 -6.25 6.62
N ALA A 65 -1.02 -5.72 5.45
CA ALA A 65 -1.99 -5.48 4.38
C ALA A 65 -2.53 -6.81 3.83
N PHE A 66 -1.67 -7.81 3.67
CA PHE A 66 -2.06 -9.15 3.23
C PHE A 66 -2.97 -9.85 4.24
N GLU A 67 -2.62 -9.83 5.53
CA GLU A 67 -3.46 -10.39 6.61
C GLU A 67 -4.88 -9.81 6.57
N ARG A 68 -4.99 -8.48 6.43
CA ARG A 68 -6.29 -7.79 6.29
C ARG A 68 -7.06 -8.17 5.03
N PHE A 69 -6.35 -8.42 3.92
CA PHE A 69 -6.99 -8.87 2.68
C PHE A 69 -7.60 -10.25 2.88
N VAL A 70 -6.85 -11.19 3.46
CA VAL A 70 -7.31 -12.55 3.76
C VAL A 70 -8.50 -12.53 4.72
N GLU A 71 -8.45 -11.71 5.79
CA GLU A 71 -9.57 -11.55 6.73
C GLU A 71 -10.85 -11.07 6.04
N LYS A 72 -10.74 -10.14 5.09
CA LYS A 72 -11.90 -9.63 4.34
C LYS A 72 -12.43 -10.64 3.32
N ASP A 73 -11.56 -11.42 2.70
CA ASP A 73 -11.95 -12.45 1.73
C ASP A 73 -12.70 -13.59 2.42
N ALA A 74 -12.25 -14.00 3.61
CA ALA A 74 -12.91 -15.03 4.42
C ALA A 74 -14.31 -14.63 4.94
N GLN A 75 -14.69 -13.35 4.83
CA GLN A 75 -16.01 -12.83 5.23
C GLN A 75 -17.00 -12.70 4.06
N ARG A 76 -16.58 -13.04 2.83
CA ARG A 76 -17.42 -13.05 1.63
C ARG A 76 -18.05 -14.42 1.39
#